data_AF-A0A2M9P3J7-F1
#
_entry.id   AF-A0A2M9P3J7-F1
#
_cell.length_a   1.000
_cell.length_b   1.000
_cell.length_c   1.000
_cell.angle_alpha   90.00
_cell.angle_beta   90.00
_cell.angle_gamma   90.00
#
_symmetry.space_group_name_H-M   'P 1'
#
loop_
_entity.id
_entity.type
_entity.pdbx_description
1 polymer ?
#
loop_
_entity_poly.entity_id
_entity_poly.type
_entity_poly.pdbx_seq_one_letter_code
_entity_poly.pdbx_strand_id
1 'polypeptide(L)'
;MRTEAGEEKVIAEKPAEEGETITLTIDAELQKDIFKQYKNEAGSATALDPVTGETLALVSSPSFDPNKYIFGITKEEQKALEEDSRKPLLNRFSSTFAPGSTIKALTAAIALKNGVDPNEAIKIQGKTWAKSTWKDHSITRVSDPGVPIDMEKALIYSDNIYFAQKALGLGKEKFTSGLKAFGFDEPLNYDYPIKASSIGKIDSEGRLADAGYGQAQVQMSTLHLAMAYSAFLNEGNIMKPTLLTREKNETEIWKKNAVSAEQANAITKMLTQVVEHPKGSGHGVNDLGIKIAAKTGTAEI
;
A
#
# COMPACT_ATOMS: atom_id res chain seq x y z
N MET A 1 -24.93 6.75 56.91
CA MET A 1 -25.76 7.03 58.12
C MET A 1 -24.92 6.67 59.32
N ARG A 2 -24.98 7.41 60.44
CA ARG A 2 -24.36 6.93 61.68
C ARG A 2 -25.35 6.04 62.43
N THR A 3 -24.87 4.96 63.04
CA THR A 3 -25.67 4.16 63.97
C THR A 3 -25.97 4.98 65.24
N GLU A 4 -26.92 4.54 66.07
CA GLU A 4 -27.22 5.21 67.35
C GLU A 4 -26.00 5.28 68.31
N ALA A 5 -24.96 4.47 68.08
CA ALA A 5 -23.69 4.47 68.80
C ALA A 5 -22.60 5.37 68.16
N GLY A 6 -22.90 6.09 67.07
CA GLY A 6 -21.98 7.02 66.41
C GLY A 6 -21.05 6.40 65.36
N GLU A 7 -21.16 5.11 65.05
CA GLU A 7 -20.32 4.43 64.06
C GLU A 7 -20.79 4.69 62.63
N GLU A 8 -19.85 4.85 61.70
CA GLU A 8 -20.14 5.04 60.28
C GLU A 8 -20.71 3.75 59.66
N LYS A 9 -21.97 3.80 59.21
CA LYS A 9 -22.61 2.74 58.44
C LYS A 9 -22.51 3.07 56.96
N VAL A 10 -21.70 2.28 56.24
CA VAL A 10 -21.64 2.27 54.77
C VAL A 10 -23.02 1.82 54.25
N ILE A 11 -23.67 2.69 53.47
CA ILE A 11 -25.01 2.44 52.91
C ILE A 11 -24.93 1.76 51.54
N ALA A 12 -23.91 2.12 50.77
CA ALA A 12 -23.57 1.50 49.51
C ALA A 12 -22.09 1.75 49.25
N GLU A 13 -21.44 0.75 48.68
CA GLU A 13 -20.08 0.81 48.19
C GLU A 13 -20.09 0.17 46.80
N LYS A 14 -19.47 0.83 45.83
CA LYS A 14 -19.19 0.25 44.52
C LYS A 14 -17.68 0.36 44.28
N PRO A 15 -16.95 -0.76 44.23
CA PRO A 15 -15.54 -0.75 43.87
C PRO A 15 -15.33 -0.14 42.48
N ALA A 16 -14.18 0.50 42.28
CA ALA A 16 -13.76 0.91 40.96
C ALA A 16 -13.54 -0.32 40.07
N GLU A 17 -13.96 -0.23 38.81
CA GLU A 17 -13.68 -1.22 37.78
C GLU A 17 -12.53 -0.68 36.93
N GLU A 18 -11.40 -1.38 36.92
CA GLU A 18 -10.23 -0.99 36.11
C GLU A 18 -10.53 -1.14 34.61
N GLY A 19 -9.89 -0.31 33.80
CA GLY A 19 -9.97 -0.42 32.34
C GLY A 19 -9.27 -1.67 31.82
N GLU A 20 -9.72 -2.16 30.67
CA GLU A 20 -9.07 -3.29 29.98
C GLU A 20 -7.81 -2.85 29.23
N THR A 21 -6.77 -3.68 29.26
CA THR A 21 -5.54 -3.45 28.49
C THR A 21 -5.73 -3.94 27.05
N ILE A 22 -5.45 -3.06 26.09
CA ILE A 22 -5.42 -3.42 24.67
C ILE A 22 -3.97 -3.56 24.23
N THR A 23 -3.61 -4.73 23.71
CA THR A 23 -2.26 -5.00 23.17
C THR A 23 -2.29 -4.95 21.65
N LEU A 24 -1.38 -4.19 21.06
CA LEU A 24 -1.28 -4.00 19.62
C LEU A 24 -0.12 -4.81 19.04
N THR A 25 -0.19 -5.09 17.74
CA THR A 25 0.89 -5.67 16.93
C THR A 25 1.99 -4.67 16.57
N ILE A 26 1.79 -3.38 16.86
CA ILE A 26 2.74 -2.31 16.55
C ILE A 26 4.06 -2.52 17.29
N ASP A 27 5.15 -2.58 16.53
CA ASP A 27 6.49 -2.45 17.05
C ASP A 27 6.79 -0.95 17.26
N ALA A 28 6.86 -0.55 18.52
CA ALA A 28 7.03 0.84 18.90
C ALA A 28 8.36 1.47 18.40
N GLU A 29 9.45 0.70 18.35
CA GLU A 29 10.73 1.20 17.88
C GLU A 29 10.73 1.31 16.36
N LEU A 30 10.17 0.32 15.65
CA LEU A 30 10.01 0.39 14.20
C LEU A 30 9.13 1.57 13.78
N GLN A 31 7.97 1.75 14.43
CA GLN A 31 7.06 2.87 14.20
C GLN A 31 7.78 4.21 14.35
N LYS A 32 8.57 4.36 15.42
CA LYS A 32 9.33 5.57 15.73
C LYS A 32 10.44 5.82 14.72
N ASP A 33 11.16 4.79 14.32
CA ASP A 33 12.26 4.92 13.37
C ASP A 33 11.77 5.25 11.97
N ILE A 34 10.69 4.61 11.49
CA ILE A 34 10.05 4.98 10.22
C ILE A 34 9.57 6.44 10.26
N PHE A 35 8.91 6.88 11.33
CA PHE A 35 8.45 8.26 11.46
C PHE A 35 9.61 9.28 11.39
N LYS A 36 10.74 9.01 12.05
CA LYS A 36 11.93 9.88 11.98
C LYS A 36 12.48 10.01 10.56
N GLN A 37 12.42 8.95 9.74
CA GLN A 37 12.95 8.99 8.37
C GLN A 37 12.20 9.97 7.46
N TYR A 38 10.94 10.31 7.77
CA TYR A 38 10.21 11.32 7.01
C TYR A 38 10.78 12.72 7.17
N LYS A 39 11.55 13.03 8.23
CA LYS A 39 12.15 14.35 8.43
C LYS A 39 11.16 15.52 8.23
N ASN A 40 9.93 15.34 8.71
CA ASN A 40 8.82 16.31 8.60
C ASN A 40 8.22 16.50 7.19
N GLU A 41 8.56 15.62 6.24
CA GLU A 41 7.93 15.54 4.92
C GLU A 41 6.56 14.86 4.97
N ALA A 42 5.69 15.23 4.04
CA ALA A 42 4.35 14.65 3.92
C ALA A 42 4.40 13.23 3.32
N GLY A 43 3.86 12.24 4.02
CA GLY A 43 3.75 10.89 3.50
C GLY A 43 3.24 9.89 4.54
N SER A 44 3.14 8.63 4.10
CA SER A 44 2.59 7.54 4.91
C SER A 44 3.35 6.25 4.65
N ALA A 45 3.53 5.45 5.70
CA ALA A 45 4.17 4.15 5.61
C ALA A 45 3.36 3.12 6.40
N THR A 46 3.38 1.89 5.90
CA THR A 46 2.84 0.72 6.60
C THR A 46 3.89 -0.38 6.57
N ALA A 47 4.19 -0.96 7.73
CA ALA A 47 4.95 -2.20 7.84
C ALA A 47 4.00 -3.31 8.28
N LEU A 48 4.10 -4.46 7.62
CA LEU A 48 3.24 -5.62 7.81
C LEU A 48 4.14 -6.85 7.85
N ASP A 49 3.94 -7.75 8.81
CA ASP A 49 4.44 -9.11 8.70
C ASP A 49 3.64 -9.81 7.59
N PRO A 50 4.30 -10.17 6.47
CA PRO A 50 3.57 -10.71 5.33
C PRO A 50 2.99 -12.09 5.60
N VAL A 51 3.55 -12.88 6.53
CA VAL A 51 3.13 -14.26 6.81
C VAL A 51 1.98 -14.29 7.81
N THR A 52 2.02 -13.45 8.84
CA THR A 52 0.98 -13.43 9.88
C THR A 52 -0.14 -12.44 9.59
N GLY A 53 0.14 -11.38 8.83
CA GLY A 53 -0.75 -10.24 8.65
C GLY A 53 -0.70 -9.24 9.82
N GLU A 54 0.26 -9.37 10.74
CA GLU A 54 0.41 -8.43 11.86
C GLU A 54 0.94 -7.08 11.38
N THR A 55 0.23 -6.00 11.72
CA THR A 55 0.65 -4.65 11.37
C THR A 55 1.70 -4.13 12.36
N LEU A 56 2.94 -4.04 11.90
CA LEU A 56 4.09 -3.64 12.73
C LEU A 56 4.23 -2.11 12.83
N ALA A 57 3.78 -1.37 11.82
CA ALA A 57 3.82 0.11 11.83
C ALA A 57 2.72 0.73 10.95
N LEU A 58 2.14 1.84 11.40
CA LEU A 58 1.19 2.71 10.69
C LEU A 58 1.59 4.17 10.88
N VAL A 59 2.33 4.72 9.94
CA VAL A 59 2.94 6.04 10.06
C VAL A 59 2.24 7.04 9.15
N SER A 60 1.91 8.22 9.69
CA SER A 60 1.46 9.39 8.94
C SER A 60 2.34 10.58 9.32
N SER A 61 2.99 11.19 8.34
CA SER A 61 3.88 12.34 8.49
C SER A 61 3.44 13.50 7.59
N PRO A 62 3.67 14.76 8.00
CA PRO A 62 3.98 15.16 9.36
C PRO A 62 2.82 14.84 10.32
N SER A 63 3.07 14.95 11.63
CA SER A 63 2.08 14.71 12.68
C SER A 63 1.99 15.89 13.63
N PHE A 64 1.16 15.78 14.67
CA PHE A 64 0.97 16.78 15.72
C PHE A 64 1.22 16.14 17.09
N ASP A 65 1.44 16.97 18.12
CA ASP A 65 1.57 16.49 19.49
C ASP A 65 0.17 16.29 20.12
N PRO A 66 -0.28 15.05 20.37
CA PRO A 66 -1.59 14.80 20.96
C PRO A 66 -1.68 15.32 22.39
N ASN A 67 -0.57 15.47 23.12
CA ASN A 67 -0.58 15.99 24.50
C ASN A 67 -1.03 17.45 24.54
N LYS A 68 -0.74 18.25 23.50
CA LYS A 68 -1.21 19.63 23.41
C LYS A 68 -2.74 19.72 23.35
N TYR A 69 -3.40 18.77 22.70
CA TYR A 69 -4.86 18.72 22.69
C TYR A 69 -5.46 18.33 24.04
N ILE A 70 -4.76 17.51 24.83
CA ILE A 70 -5.21 17.09 26.15
C ILE A 70 -5.02 18.20 27.20
N PHE A 71 -3.85 18.85 27.20
CA PHE A 71 -3.49 19.83 28.23
C PHE A 71 -3.87 21.28 27.89
N GLY A 72 -4.28 21.54 26.65
CA GLY A 72 -4.72 22.86 26.18
C GLY A 72 -3.79 23.42 25.10
N ILE A 73 -4.29 23.45 23.86
CA ILE A 73 -3.62 24.04 22.70
C ILE A 73 -4.05 25.50 22.55
N THR A 74 -3.13 26.40 22.20
CA THR A 74 -3.51 27.80 21.94
C THR A 74 -4.23 27.93 20.59
N LYS A 75 -4.96 29.04 20.40
CA LYS A 75 -5.62 29.32 19.11
C LYS A 75 -4.60 29.45 17.99
N GLU A 76 -3.44 30.04 18.28
CA GLU A 76 -2.35 30.24 17.32
C GLU A 76 -1.74 28.90 16.91
N GLU A 77 -1.50 27.99 17.86
CA GLU A 77 -0.97 26.66 17.58
C GLU A 77 -1.96 25.80 16.78
N GLN A 78 -3.24 25.84 17.15
CA GLN A 78 -4.29 25.14 16.41
C GLN A 78 -4.38 25.66 14.97
N LYS A 79 -4.41 26.98 14.79
CA LYS A 79 -4.45 27.62 13.47
C LYS A 79 -3.23 27.24 12.63
N ALA A 80 -2.04 27.17 13.24
CA ALA A 80 -0.83 26.74 12.54
C ALA A 80 -0.93 25.29 12.03
N LEU A 81 -1.55 24.37 12.78
CA LEU A 81 -1.78 22.99 12.33
C LEU A 81 -2.81 22.91 11.20
N GLU A 82 -3.86 23.73 11.25
CA GLU A 82 -4.94 23.77 10.25
C GLU A 82 -4.50 24.40 8.93
N GLU A 83 -3.64 25.42 8.98
CA GLU A 83 -3.14 26.15 7.81
C GLU A 83 -1.86 25.54 7.20
N ASP A 84 -1.24 24.55 7.87
CA ASP A 84 -0.03 23.90 7.35
C ASP A 84 -0.34 23.15 6.04
N SER A 85 0.34 23.55 4.97
CA SER A 85 0.20 22.97 3.62
C SER A 85 0.53 21.48 3.57
N ARG A 86 1.33 20.99 4.51
CA ARG A 86 1.68 19.58 4.69
C ARG A 86 0.64 18.81 5.48
N LYS A 87 -0.48 19.42 5.90
CA LYS A 87 -1.65 18.74 6.49
C LYS A 87 -1.29 17.74 7.60
N PRO A 88 -0.68 18.17 8.73
CA PRO A 88 -0.31 17.29 9.83
C PRO A 88 -1.51 16.64 10.54
N LEU A 89 -2.70 17.24 10.42
CA LEU A 89 -3.95 16.70 10.96
C LEU A 89 -4.55 15.58 10.09
N LEU A 90 -4.06 15.40 8.86
CA LEU A 90 -4.53 14.33 7.98
C LEU A 90 -3.96 12.98 8.43
N ASN A 91 -4.85 12.05 8.77
CA ASN A 91 -4.47 10.65 8.91
C ASN A 91 -4.29 10.02 7.52
N ARG A 92 -3.04 9.93 7.06
CA ARG A 92 -2.70 9.44 5.72
C ARG A 92 -2.79 7.92 5.61
N PHE A 93 -2.43 7.16 6.65
CA PHE A 93 -2.47 5.70 6.58
C PHE A 93 -3.90 5.15 6.46
N SER A 94 -4.90 5.90 6.96
CA SER A 94 -6.32 5.57 6.79
C SER A 94 -6.95 6.12 5.51
N SER A 95 -6.23 6.97 4.78
CA SER A 95 -6.65 7.55 3.51
C SER A 95 -6.24 6.69 2.32
N THR A 96 -6.71 7.05 1.14
CA THR A 96 -6.30 6.45 -0.13
C THR A 96 -5.65 7.49 -1.04
N PHE A 97 -4.68 7.05 -1.83
CA PHE A 97 -3.96 7.87 -2.80
C PHE A 97 -3.77 7.10 -4.10
N ALA A 98 -3.38 7.78 -5.18
CA ALA A 98 -2.98 7.09 -6.40
C ALA A 98 -1.77 6.18 -6.06
N PRO A 99 -1.83 4.86 -6.33
CA PRO A 99 -0.74 3.95 -6.00
C PRO A 99 0.49 4.19 -6.89
N GLY A 100 0.29 4.83 -8.05
CA GLY A 100 1.34 5.07 -9.03
C GLY A 100 2.01 3.76 -9.45
N SER A 101 3.31 3.85 -9.74
CA SER A 101 4.09 2.71 -10.24
C SER A 101 4.15 1.48 -9.30
N THR A 102 3.71 1.59 -8.04
CA THR A 102 3.63 0.42 -7.14
C THR A 102 2.58 -0.59 -7.59
N ILE A 103 1.55 -0.19 -8.35
CA ILE A 103 0.54 -1.14 -8.86
C ILE A 103 1.09 -2.05 -9.96
N LYS A 104 2.20 -1.69 -10.60
CA LYS A 104 2.73 -2.43 -11.76
C LYS A 104 3.05 -3.88 -11.44
N ALA A 105 3.42 -4.19 -10.19
CA ALA A 105 3.59 -5.56 -9.74
C ALA A 105 2.26 -6.34 -9.77
N LEU A 106 1.15 -5.71 -9.38
CA LEU A 106 -0.20 -6.30 -9.48
C LEU A 106 -0.61 -6.45 -10.95
N THR A 107 -0.37 -5.44 -11.79
CA THR A 107 -0.63 -5.53 -13.24
C THR A 107 0.17 -6.67 -13.88
N ALA A 108 1.45 -6.84 -13.52
CA ALA A 108 2.26 -7.97 -13.95
C ALA A 108 1.64 -9.30 -13.52
N ALA A 109 1.23 -9.41 -12.26
CA ALA A 109 0.61 -10.61 -11.70
C ALA A 109 -0.71 -10.96 -12.40
N ILE A 110 -1.55 -9.96 -12.68
CA ILE A 110 -2.81 -10.12 -13.44
C ILE A 110 -2.52 -10.56 -14.89
N ALA A 111 -1.49 -9.98 -15.53
CA ALA A 111 -1.08 -10.36 -16.87
C ALA A 111 -0.63 -11.83 -16.92
N LEU A 112 0.23 -12.27 -15.98
CA LEU A 112 0.65 -13.67 -15.86
C LEU A 112 -0.53 -14.62 -15.65
N LYS A 113 -1.46 -14.25 -14.77
CA LYS A 113 -2.67 -15.03 -14.50
C LYS A 113 -3.54 -15.25 -15.74
N ASN A 114 -3.49 -14.30 -16.68
CA ASN A 114 -4.24 -14.35 -17.93
C ASN A 114 -3.41 -14.88 -19.12
N GLY A 115 -2.28 -15.54 -18.85
CA GLY A 115 -1.49 -16.26 -19.86
C GLY A 115 -0.51 -15.40 -20.65
N VAL A 116 -0.22 -14.17 -20.22
CA VAL A 116 0.85 -13.38 -20.83
C VAL A 116 2.20 -14.04 -20.53
N ASP A 117 2.98 -14.34 -21.56
CA ASP A 117 4.35 -14.84 -21.40
C ASP A 117 5.25 -13.70 -20.87
N PRO A 118 5.88 -13.87 -19.68
CA PRO A 118 6.78 -12.85 -19.15
C PRO A 118 8.04 -12.61 -19.99
N ASN A 119 8.42 -13.56 -20.86
CA ASN A 119 9.61 -13.47 -21.71
C ASN A 119 9.31 -12.84 -23.07
N GLU A 120 8.04 -12.62 -23.40
CA GLU A 120 7.65 -11.94 -24.63
C GLU A 120 8.08 -10.47 -24.57
N ALA A 121 9.20 -10.17 -25.22
CA ALA A 121 9.72 -8.82 -25.30
C ALA A 121 9.05 -8.02 -26.42
N ILE A 122 8.54 -6.84 -26.09
CA ILE A 122 7.94 -5.91 -27.04
C ILE A 122 8.87 -4.74 -27.34
N LYS A 123 8.87 -4.28 -28.59
CA LYS A 123 9.65 -3.10 -28.98
C LYS A 123 8.88 -1.84 -28.62
N ILE A 124 9.40 -1.09 -27.65
CA ILE A 124 8.89 0.24 -27.27
C ILE A 124 9.96 1.26 -27.64
N GLN A 125 9.61 2.23 -28.49
CA GLN A 125 10.54 3.25 -28.99
C GLN A 125 10.24 4.61 -28.36
N GLY A 126 11.28 5.31 -27.92
CA GLY A 126 11.17 6.66 -27.38
C GLY A 126 10.57 6.69 -25.97
N LYS A 127 10.28 7.89 -25.48
CA LYS A 127 9.73 8.10 -24.13
C LYS A 127 8.22 8.28 -24.09
N THR A 128 7.57 8.36 -25.24
CA THR A 128 6.14 8.65 -25.36
C THR A 128 5.50 7.65 -26.31
N TRP A 129 4.31 7.17 -25.95
CA TRP A 129 3.51 6.27 -26.78
C TRP A 129 2.03 6.66 -26.73
N ALA A 130 1.35 6.54 -27.86
CA ALA A 130 -0.08 6.71 -27.98
C ALA A 130 -0.62 5.71 -29.00
N LYS A 131 -1.86 5.22 -28.81
CA LYS A 131 -2.56 4.53 -29.90
C LYS A 131 -2.88 5.54 -31.00
N SER A 132 -2.87 5.09 -32.25
CA SER A 132 -3.25 5.93 -33.40
C SER A 132 -4.68 6.49 -33.33
N THR A 133 -5.56 5.84 -32.56
CA THR A 133 -6.94 6.26 -32.32
C THR A 133 -7.08 7.33 -31.23
N TRP A 134 -6.01 7.61 -30.48
CA TRP A 134 -6.03 8.63 -29.43
C TRP A 134 -5.72 10.00 -30.03
N LYS A 135 -6.46 11.02 -29.58
CA LYS A 135 -6.24 12.42 -29.98
C LYS A 135 -5.19 13.08 -29.09
N ASP A 136 -5.57 13.39 -27.86
CA ASP A 136 -4.77 14.21 -26.94
C ASP A 136 -4.26 13.42 -25.72
N HIS A 137 -4.21 12.09 -25.84
CA HIS A 137 -3.76 11.20 -24.77
C HIS A 137 -2.50 10.45 -25.21
N SER A 138 -1.48 10.47 -24.35
CA SER A 138 -0.24 9.74 -24.54
C SER A 138 0.32 9.34 -23.19
N ILE A 139 1.09 8.26 -23.18
CA ILE A 139 1.73 7.73 -21.98
C ILE A 139 3.22 7.96 -22.11
N THR A 140 3.82 8.45 -21.04
CA THR A 140 5.25 8.70 -20.96
C THR A 140 5.94 7.68 -20.07
N ARG A 141 7.20 7.34 -20.38
CA ARG A 141 8.10 6.59 -19.49
C ARG A 141 9.36 7.41 -19.19
N VAL A 142 9.94 7.18 -18.02
CA VAL A 142 11.10 7.93 -17.52
C VAL A 142 12.36 7.68 -18.37
N SER A 143 12.63 6.40 -18.64
CA SER A 143 13.82 5.95 -19.37
C SER A 143 13.43 5.10 -20.58
N ASP A 144 14.18 5.27 -21.67
CA ASP A 144 14.19 4.35 -22.81
C ASP A 144 15.51 3.57 -22.75
N PRO A 145 15.50 2.28 -22.43
CA PRO A 145 16.72 1.50 -22.34
C PRO A 145 17.29 1.11 -23.71
N GLY A 146 16.61 1.44 -24.82
CA GLY A 146 17.06 1.15 -26.18
C GLY A 146 17.01 -0.33 -26.57
N VAL A 147 16.35 -1.16 -25.77
CA VAL A 147 16.22 -2.61 -25.97
C VAL A 147 14.75 -3.03 -25.92
N PRO A 148 14.38 -4.18 -26.52
CA PRO A 148 13.07 -4.78 -26.30
C PRO A 148 12.76 -4.98 -24.82
N ILE A 149 11.52 -4.73 -24.43
CA ILE A 149 11.04 -4.75 -23.04
C ILE A 149 10.18 -5.99 -22.81
N ASP A 150 10.67 -6.90 -21.98
CA ASP A 150 9.90 -8.00 -21.40
C ASP A 150 9.38 -7.59 -20.00
N MET A 151 8.67 -8.49 -19.31
CA MET A 151 8.04 -8.17 -18.03
C MET A 151 9.06 -7.82 -16.93
N GLU A 152 10.18 -8.54 -16.88
CA GLU A 152 11.25 -8.29 -15.91
C GLU A 152 11.87 -6.91 -16.13
N LYS A 153 12.28 -6.60 -17.38
CA LYS A 153 12.81 -5.28 -17.73
C LYS A 153 11.79 -4.18 -17.45
N ALA A 154 10.51 -4.41 -17.73
CA ALA A 154 9.45 -3.46 -17.42
C ALA A 154 9.38 -3.14 -15.92
N LEU A 155 9.54 -4.14 -15.05
CA LEU A 155 9.60 -3.93 -13.60
C LEU A 155 10.89 -3.20 -13.18
N ILE A 156 12.06 -3.63 -13.69
CA ILE A 156 13.38 -3.02 -13.44
C ILE A 156 13.35 -1.52 -13.75
N TYR A 157 12.96 -1.16 -14.98
CA TYR A 157 12.93 0.23 -15.46
C TYR A 157 11.64 0.98 -15.07
N SER A 158 10.68 0.30 -14.43
CA SER A 158 9.37 0.85 -14.11
C SER A 158 8.67 1.45 -15.35
N ASP A 159 8.59 0.70 -16.45
CA ASP A 159 8.13 1.19 -17.76
C ASP A 159 6.60 1.34 -17.82
N ASN A 160 6.10 2.59 -17.77
CA ASN A 160 4.65 2.89 -17.86
C ASN A 160 4.01 2.35 -19.15
N ILE A 161 4.70 2.47 -20.29
CA ILE A 161 4.15 2.14 -21.60
C ILE A 161 3.92 0.64 -21.69
N TYR A 162 4.84 -0.18 -21.17
CA TYR A 162 4.67 -1.64 -21.10
C TYR A 162 3.41 -2.02 -20.32
N PHE A 163 3.24 -1.50 -19.09
CA PHE A 163 2.10 -1.86 -18.25
C PHE A 163 0.76 -1.34 -18.79
N ALA A 164 0.77 -0.17 -19.41
CA ALA A 164 -0.39 0.35 -20.13
C ALA A 164 -0.80 -0.57 -21.29
N GLN A 165 0.17 -1.01 -22.12
CA GLN A 165 -0.12 -1.93 -23.23
C GLN A 165 -0.62 -3.29 -22.74
N LYS A 166 -0.07 -3.84 -21.65
CA LYS A 166 -0.57 -5.09 -21.07
C LYS A 166 -1.97 -4.92 -20.47
N ALA A 167 -2.28 -3.81 -19.80
CA ALA A 167 -3.64 -3.54 -19.33
C ALA A 167 -4.65 -3.42 -20.47
N LEU A 168 -4.28 -2.73 -21.57
CA LEU A 168 -5.09 -2.66 -22.78
C LEU A 168 -5.29 -4.03 -23.43
N GLY A 169 -4.24 -4.85 -23.53
CA GLY A 169 -4.31 -6.20 -24.11
C GLY A 169 -5.16 -7.17 -23.27
N LEU A 170 -5.20 -7.01 -21.95
CA LEU A 170 -6.11 -7.74 -21.07
C LEU A 170 -7.56 -7.31 -21.29
N GLY A 171 -7.79 -6.05 -21.60
CA GLY A 171 -9.11 -5.44 -21.64
C GLY A 171 -9.69 -5.19 -20.24
N LYS A 172 -10.73 -4.35 -20.20
CA LYS A 172 -11.33 -3.85 -18.95
C LYS A 172 -11.78 -4.96 -18.02
N GLU A 173 -12.45 -5.98 -18.53
CA GLU A 173 -13.07 -7.03 -17.72
C GLU A 173 -12.03 -7.84 -16.94
N LYS A 174 -11.01 -8.35 -17.64
CA LYS A 174 -9.93 -9.15 -17.04
C LYS A 174 -9.09 -8.31 -16.08
N PHE A 175 -8.77 -7.07 -16.45
CA PHE A 175 -8.01 -6.17 -15.61
C PHE A 175 -8.77 -5.82 -14.32
N THR A 176 -10.03 -5.42 -14.43
CA THR A 176 -10.89 -5.09 -13.27
C THR A 176 -11.08 -6.31 -12.36
N SER A 177 -11.35 -7.49 -12.94
CA SER A 177 -11.52 -8.73 -12.17
C SER A 177 -10.22 -9.14 -11.47
N GLY A 178 -9.08 -8.90 -12.12
CA GLY A 178 -7.75 -9.07 -11.53
C GLY A 178 -7.53 -8.18 -10.32
N LEU A 179 -7.79 -6.87 -10.43
CA LEU A 179 -7.69 -5.94 -9.29
C LEU A 179 -8.66 -6.32 -8.15
N LYS A 180 -9.88 -6.75 -8.46
CA LYS A 180 -10.81 -7.26 -7.43
C LYS A 180 -10.31 -8.52 -6.73
N ALA A 181 -9.61 -9.41 -7.43
CA ALA A 181 -8.96 -10.57 -6.81
C ALA A 181 -7.84 -10.16 -5.82
N PHE A 182 -7.27 -8.96 -5.99
CA PHE A 182 -6.35 -8.33 -5.05
C PHE A 182 -7.03 -7.51 -3.96
N GLY A 183 -8.37 -7.47 -3.89
CA GLY A 183 -9.10 -6.83 -2.78
C GLY A 183 -9.52 -5.37 -3.02
N PHE A 184 -9.53 -4.90 -4.27
CA PHE A 184 -10.11 -3.59 -4.60
C PHE A 184 -11.64 -3.59 -4.56
N ASP A 185 -12.22 -2.42 -4.24
CA ASP A 185 -13.67 -2.16 -4.12
C ASP A 185 -14.38 -2.94 -3.00
N GLU A 186 -13.64 -3.33 -1.97
CA GLU A 186 -14.17 -4.01 -0.78
C GLU A 186 -13.54 -3.49 0.53
N PRO A 187 -14.26 -3.57 1.66
CA PRO A 187 -13.71 -3.21 2.95
C PRO A 187 -12.61 -4.19 3.38
N LEU A 188 -11.54 -3.66 3.99
CA LEU A 188 -10.43 -4.48 4.50
C LEU A 188 -10.79 -5.28 5.76
N ASN A 189 -11.89 -4.94 6.45
CA ASN A 189 -12.30 -5.51 7.73
C ASN A 189 -11.15 -5.53 8.76
N TYR A 190 -10.48 -4.39 8.89
CA TYR A 190 -9.37 -4.16 9.81
C TYR A 190 -9.86 -3.57 11.13
N ASP A 191 -9.09 -3.77 12.21
CA ASP A 191 -9.42 -3.30 13.56
C ASP A 191 -9.53 -1.77 13.68
N TYR A 192 -8.96 -1.04 12.72
CA TYR A 192 -9.05 0.41 12.60
C TYR A 192 -9.74 0.81 11.28
N PRO A 193 -10.56 1.88 11.24
CA PRO A 193 -11.21 2.31 10.01
C PRO A 193 -10.19 2.79 8.97
N ILE A 194 -10.08 2.05 7.87
CA ILE A 194 -9.28 2.38 6.70
C ILE A 194 -10.22 2.55 5.51
N LYS A 195 -10.04 3.64 4.76
CA LYS A 195 -10.82 3.86 3.53
C LYS A 195 -10.53 2.73 2.53
N ALA A 196 -11.59 2.11 2.02
CA ALA A 196 -11.48 1.07 1.02
C ALA A 196 -10.79 1.59 -0.24
N SER A 197 -9.89 0.78 -0.79
CA SER A 197 -9.23 1.09 -2.06
C SER A 197 -10.21 0.90 -3.20
N SER A 198 -10.12 1.75 -4.23
CA SER A 198 -11.08 1.76 -5.34
C SER A 198 -10.39 1.69 -6.68
N ILE A 199 -10.97 0.95 -7.62
CA ILE A 199 -10.51 0.92 -9.02
C ILE A 199 -10.88 2.23 -9.73
N GLY A 200 -12.01 2.82 -9.34
CA GLY A 200 -12.59 3.99 -10.02
C GLY A 200 -13.25 3.63 -11.35
N LYS A 201 -13.61 4.63 -12.15
CA LYS A 201 -14.30 4.43 -13.43
C LYS A 201 -13.32 4.17 -14.57
N ILE A 202 -13.36 2.97 -15.13
CA ILE A 202 -12.71 2.60 -16.39
C ILE A 202 -13.75 2.72 -17.52
N ASP A 203 -13.94 3.92 -18.06
CA ASP A 203 -14.93 4.24 -19.10
C ASP A 203 -14.31 4.54 -20.47
N SER A 204 -12.99 4.43 -20.61
CA SER A 204 -12.26 4.59 -21.87
C SER A 204 -11.01 3.71 -21.91
N GLU A 205 -10.47 3.50 -23.12
CA GLU A 205 -9.18 2.81 -23.29
C GLU A 205 -8.05 3.56 -22.61
N GLY A 206 -8.02 4.90 -22.68
CA GLY A 206 -7.00 5.72 -22.00
C GLY A 206 -7.00 5.49 -20.50
N ARG A 207 -8.18 5.52 -19.86
CA ARG A 207 -8.26 5.24 -18.41
C ARG A 207 -7.87 3.81 -18.04
N LEU A 208 -8.15 2.83 -18.90
CA LEU A 208 -7.67 1.45 -18.70
C LEU A 208 -6.13 1.40 -18.76
N ALA A 209 -5.54 2.09 -19.73
CA ALA A 209 -4.10 2.17 -19.89
C ALA A 209 -3.44 2.84 -18.66
N ASP A 210 -3.99 3.97 -18.22
CA ASP A 210 -3.55 4.72 -17.03
C ASP A 210 -3.66 3.91 -15.74
N ALA A 211 -4.78 3.21 -15.55
CA ALA A 211 -4.97 2.32 -14.41
C ALA A 211 -3.92 1.19 -14.39
N GLY A 212 -3.48 0.72 -15.56
CA GLY A 212 -2.44 -0.31 -15.71
C GLY A 212 -1.11 0.02 -15.05
N TYR A 213 -0.74 1.30 -14.96
CA TYR A 213 0.48 1.76 -14.29
C TYR A 213 0.22 2.63 -13.06
N GLY A 214 -1.02 2.65 -12.57
CA GLY A 214 -1.42 3.18 -11.25
C GLY A 214 -1.82 4.65 -11.24
N GLN A 215 -2.20 5.18 -12.40
CA GLN A 215 -2.80 6.48 -12.57
C GLN A 215 -4.33 6.36 -12.82
N ALA A 216 -4.94 7.40 -13.40
CA ALA A 216 -6.38 7.61 -13.51
C ALA A 216 -7.09 7.70 -12.15
N GLN A 217 -8.06 6.83 -11.89
CA GLN A 217 -8.94 6.91 -10.71
C GLN A 217 -8.68 5.79 -9.70
N VAL A 218 -7.61 5.01 -9.90
CA VAL A 218 -7.23 3.97 -8.95
C VAL A 218 -6.74 4.66 -7.68
N GLN A 219 -7.26 4.26 -6.53
CA GLN A 219 -6.91 4.79 -5.22
C GLN A 219 -6.64 3.62 -4.27
N MET A 220 -5.54 3.67 -3.53
CA MET A 220 -5.11 2.60 -2.63
C MET A 220 -4.60 3.17 -1.30
N SER A 221 -4.92 2.49 -0.19
CA SER A 221 -4.32 2.81 1.12
C SER A 221 -2.96 2.11 1.26
N THR A 222 -2.08 2.63 2.10
CA THR A 222 -0.75 2.02 2.31
C THR A 222 -0.84 0.63 2.94
N LEU A 223 -1.84 0.41 3.82
CA LEU A 223 -2.11 -0.91 4.38
C LEU A 223 -2.54 -1.91 3.31
N HIS A 224 -3.48 -1.53 2.43
CA HIS A 224 -3.92 -2.42 1.36
C HIS A 224 -2.78 -2.74 0.39
N LEU A 225 -1.90 -1.76 0.10
CA LEU A 225 -0.72 -2.00 -0.73
C LEU A 225 0.21 -3.04 -0.11
N ALA A 226 0.52 -2.92 1.19
CA ALA A 226 1.34 -3.89 1.91
C ALA A 226 0.69 -5.29 1.91
N MET A 227 -0.63 -5.37 2.14
CA MET A 227 -1.39 -6.61 2.06
C MET A 227 -1.31 -7.23 0.65
N ALA A 228 -1.55 -6.47 -0.41
CA ALA A 228 -1.52 -7.00 -1.76
C ALA A 228 -0.16 -7.61 -2.14
N TYR A 229 0.93 -7.02 -1.64
CA TYR A 229 2.29 -7.54 -1.84
C TYR A 229 2.58 -8.81 -1.03
N SER A 230 1.87 -9.05 0.08
CA SER A 230 1.98 -10.31 0.82
C SER A 230 1.62 -11.53 -0.04
N ALA A 231 0.80 -11.37 -1.09
CA ALA A 231 0.50 -12.45 -2.05
C ALA A 231 1.77 -13.08 -2.64
N PHE A 232 2.79 -12.26 -2.89
CA PHE A 232 4.03 -12.73 -3.52
C PHE A 232 4.91 -13.56 -2.58
N LEU A 233 4.64 -13.50 -1.27
CA LEU A 233 5.37 -14.21 -0.22
C LEU A 233 4.58 -15.39 0.38
N ASN A 234 3.29 -15.53 0.05
CA ASN A 234 2.40 -16.55 0.61
C ASN A 234 1.69 -17.37 -0.47
N GLU A 235 2.44 -17.84 -1.47
CA GLU A 235 1.93 -18.74 -2.52
C GLU A 235 0.73 -18.15 -3.30
N GLY A 236 0.65 -16.83 -3.41
CA GLY A 236 -0.44 -16.13 -4.07
C GLY A 236 -1.63 -15.80 -3.17
N ASN A 237 -1.58 -16.08 -1.87
CA ASN A 237 -2.61 -15.75 -0.90
C ASN A 237 -2.34 -14.40 -0.22
N ILE A 238 -3.36 -13.57 -0.06
CA ILE A 238 -3.25 -12.32 0.70
C ILE A 238 -3.68 -12.59 2.14
N MET A 239 -2.78 -12.30 3.08
CA MET A 239 -3.05 -12.45 4.52
C MET A 239 -3.97 -11.35 5.03
N LYS A 240 -4.83 -11.69 5.98
CA LYS A 240 -5.74 -10.74 6.62
C LYS A 240 -4.97 -9.89 7.64
N PRO A 241 -5.03 -8.56 7.54
CA PRO A 241 -4.29 -7.68 8.43
C PRO A 241 -4.87 -7.70 9.85
N THR A 242 -4.04 -7.41 10.86
CA THR A 242 -4.49 -7.25 12.25
C THR A 242 -3.67 -6.23 13.01
N LEU A 243 -4.34 -5.37 13.76
CA LEU A 243 -3.74 -4.39 14.67
C LEU A 243 -3.68 -4.92 16.10
N LEU A 244 -4.62 -5.78 16.47
CA LEU A 244 -4.69 -6.39 17.80
C LEU A 244 -3.86 -7.67 17.83
N THR A 245 -3.09 -7.87 18.90
CA THR A 245 -2.32 -9.10 19.09
C THR A 245 -3.27 -10.29 19.18
N ARG A 246 -2.95 -11.37 18.46
CA ARG A 246 -3.70 -12.63 18.47
C ARG A 246 -2.94 -13.71 19.25
N GLU A 247 -3.63 -14.79 19.58
CA GLU A 247 -2.96 -16.01 20.05
C GLU A 247 -2.00 -16.56 18.98
N LYS A 248 -0.91 -17.18 19.39
CA LYS A 248 0.10 -17.73 18.46
C LYS A 248 -0.56 -18.72 17.48
N ASN A 249 -0.31 -18.54 16.18
CA ASN A 249 -0.80 -19.34 15.05
C ASN A 249 -2.21 -19.01 14.51
N GLU A 250 -2.85 -17.93 14.95
CA GLU A 250 -4.10 -17.45 14.33
C GLU A 250 -3.83 -16.58 13.09
N THR A 251 -3.31 -17.20 12.04
CA THR A 251 -3.17 -16.55 10.72
C THR A 251 -4.41 -16.81 9.87
N GLU A 252 -4.99 -15.76 9.29
CA GLU A 252 -6.17 -15.87 8.43
C GLU A 252 -5.85 -15.36 7.02
N ILE A 253 -6.26 -16.11 6.00
CA ILE A 253 -6.15 -15.68 4.61
C ILE A 253 -7.36 -14.83 4.26
N TRP A 254 -7.15 -13.60 3.82
CA TRP A 254 -8.20 -12.72 3.33
C TRP A 254 -8.59 -13.06 1.89
N LYS A 255 -7.62 -13.26 1.00
CA LYS A 255 -7.84 -13.68 -0.39
C LYS A 255 -7.02 -14.90 -0.73
N LYS A 256 -7.70 -15.96 -1.16
CA LYS A 256 -7.06 -17.17 -1.65
C LYS A 256 -6.73 -17.05 -3.12
N ASN A 257 -5.54 -17.50 -3.53
CA ASN A 257 -5.15 -17.65 -4.94
C ASN A 257 -5.37 -16.37 -5.78
N ALA A 258 -4.96 -15.21 -5.26
CA ALA A 258 -4.91 -13.97 -6.04
C ALA A 258 -4.08 -14.21 -7.33
N VAL A 259 -2.98 -14.95 -7.19
CA VAL A 259 -2.22 -15.61 -8.27
C VAL A 259 -1.82 -17.03 -7.85
N SER A 260 -1.21 -17.82 -8.75
CA SER A 260 -0.64 -19.12 -8.36
C SER A 260 0.70 -18.96 -7.61
N ALA A 261 1.15 -20.01 -6.93
CA ALA A 261 2.44 -20.03 -6.25
C ALA A 261 3.62 -19.82 -7.21
N GLU A 262 3.56 -20.40 -8.42
CA GLU A 262 4.57 -20.22 -9.45
C GLU A 262 4.62 -18.77 -9.94
N GLN A 263 3.45 -18.15 -10.14
CA GLN A 263 3.34 -16.76 -10.55
C GLN A 263 3.84 -15.81 -9.45
N ALA A 264 3.49 -16.06 -8.19
CA ALA A 264 3.99 -15.32 -7.03
C ALA A 264 5.53 -15.37 -6.97
N ASN A 265 6.12 -16.56 -7.11
CA ASN A 265 7.58 -16.73 -7.13
C ASN A 265 8.23 -16.01 -8.33
N ALA A 266 7.63 -16.09 -9.53
CA ALA A 266 8.13 -15.38 -10.70
C ALA A 266 8.15 -13.86 -10.48
N ILE A 267 7.06 -13.28 -9.95
CA ILE A 267 7.01 -11.86 -9.62
C ILE A 267 8.05 -11.48 -8.55
N THR A 268 8.19 -12.27 -7.47
CA THR A 268 9.20 -12.02 -6.43
C THR A 268 10.62 -11.98 -6.99
N LYS A 269 10.97 -12.89 -7.91
CA LYS A 269 12.27 -12.88 -8.59
C LYS A 269 12.47 -11.61 -9.43
N MET A 270 11.46 -11.20 -10.21
CA MET A 270 11.55 -9.98 -11.00
C MET A 270 11.64 -8.72 -10.11
N LEU A 271 10.91 -8.68 -8.99
CA LEU A 271 11.00 -7.60 -8.00
C LEU A 271 12.35 -7.57 -7.28
N THR A 272 13.02 -8.72 -7.15
CA THR A 272 14.41 -8.77 -6.66
C THR A 272 15.34 -8.08 -7.65
N GLN A 273 15.14 -8.29 -8.96
CA GLN A 273 15.94 -7.61 -10.00
C GLN A 273 15.74 -6.09 -10.03
N VAL A 274 14.63 -5.55 -9.51
CA VAL A 274 14.46 -4.10 -9.36
C VAL A 274 15.52 -3.49 -8.43
N VAL A 275 16.07 -4.28 -7.51
CA VAL A 275 17.16 -3.89 -6.60
C VAL A 275 18.52 -4.38 -7.12
N GLU A 276 18.63 -5.65 -7.50
CA GLU A 276 19.93 -6.26 -7.86
C GLU A 276 20.46 -5.74 -9.20
N HIS A 277 19.59 -5.40 -10.15
CA HIS A 277 20.04 -4.92 -11.46
C HIS A 277 20.63 -3.50 -11.34
N PRO A 278 21.81 -3.21 -11.93
CA PRO A 278 22.48 -1.90 -11.80
C PRO A 278 21.67 -0.70 -12.31
N LYS A 279 20.71 -0.93 -13.21
CA LYS A 279 19.77 0.08 -13.72
C LYS A 279 18.37 -0.05 -13.12
N GLY A 280 18.20 -0.90 -12.11
CA GLY A 280 16.95 -1.09 -11.41
C GLY A 280 16.55 0.16 -10.66
N SER A 281 15.27 0.52 -10.75
CA SER A 281 14.76 1.71 -10.07
C SER A 281 14.93 1.68 -8.54
N GLY A 282 15.09 0.50 -7.94
CA GLY A 282 15.35 0.31 -6.51
C GLY A 282 16.82 0.03 -6.17
N HIS A 283 17.76 0.18 -7.11
CA HIS A 283 19.15 -0.26 -6.91
C HIS A 283 19.87 0.40 -5.72
N GLY A 284 19.44 1.60 -5.30
CA GLY A 284 20.05 2.33 -4.19
C GLY A 284 20.02 1.62 -2.82
N VAL A 285 19.27 0.53 -2.67
CA VAL A 285 19.25 -0.28 -1.43
C VAL A 285 19.98 -1.63 -1.55
N ASN A 286 20.66 -1.87 -2.66
CA ASN A 286 21.37 -3.14 -2.91
C ASN A 286 22.54 -3.39 -1.94
N ASP A 287 23.17 -2.33 -1.43
CA ASP A 287 24.38 -2.41 -0.60
C ASP A 287 24.09 -2.71 0.89
N LEU A 288 22.83 -2.97 1.24
CA LEU A 288 22.43 -3.26 2.63
C LEU A 288 22.81 -4.67 3.12
N GLY A 289 23.40 -5.50 2.27
CA GLY A 289 23.83 -6.86 2.63
C GLY A 289 22.69 -7.84 2.91
N ILE A 290 21.46 -7.46 2.60
CA ILE A 290 20.26 -8.28 2.71
C ILE A 290 19.57 -8.38 1.34
N LYS A 291 18.92 -9.51 1.07
CA LYS A 291 18.19 -9.70 -0.18
C LYS A 291 16.85 -8.97 -0.11
N ILE A 292 16.61 -8.06 -1.05
CA ILE A 292 15.40 -7.23 -1.10
C ILE A 292 14.70 -7.42 -2.44
N ALA A 293 13.39 -7.67 -2.38
CA ALA A 293 12.49 -7.52 -3.50
C ALA A 293 11.71 -6.21 -3.32
N ALA A 294 11.75 -5.31 -4.31
CA ALA A 294 11.15 -3.99 -4.17
C ALA A 294 10.44 -3.54 -5.44
N LYS A 295 9.51 -2.60 -5.28
CA LYS A 295 8.96 -1.81 -6.37
C LYS A 295 8.94 -0.34 -5.99
N THR A 296 9.54 0.49 -6.83
CA THR A 296 9.45 1.95 -6.67
C THR A 296 8.15 2.50 -7.24
N GLY A 297 7.71 3.62 -6.66
CA GLY A 297 6.49 4.33 -7.00
C GLY A 297 6.77 5.79 -7.29
N THR A 298 6.30 6.30 -8.43
CA THR A 298 5.98 7.71 -8.59
C THR A 298 4.55 7.80 -9.12
N ALA A 299 3.84 8.84 -8.72
CA ALA A 299 2.52 9.21 -9.23
C ALA A 299 2.55 10.72 -9.52
N GLU A 300 1.97 11.11 -10.65
CA GLU A 300 1.73 12.52 -10.95
C GLU A 300 0.39 12.88 -10.26
N ILE A 301 0.40 13.99 -9.51
CA ILE A 301 -0.75 14.51 -8.74
C ILE A 301 -1.27 15.76 -9.43
#